data_AF-A0A8T5UP82-F1
#
_entry.id   AF-A0A8T5UP82-F1
#
_cell.length_a   1.000
_cell.length_b   1.000
_cell.length_c   1.000
_cell.angle_alpha   90.00
_cell.angle_beta   90.00
_cell.angle_gamma   90.00
#
_symmetry.space_group_name_H-M   'P 1'
#
loop_
_entity.id
_entity.type
_entity.pdbx_description
1 polymer ?
#
loop_
_entity_poly.entity_id
_entity_poly.type
_entity_poly.pdbx_seq_one_letter_code
_entity_poly.pdbx_strand_id
1 'polypeptide(L)' 'MNNFEDINEFRPSINTLNRVLNGTLDNRNDYVVAYDGNLPRLANYLIQHNIPFEFVTKGREIKIPIEMVHIEKTE' A
#
# COMPACT_ATOMS: atom_id res chain seq x y z
N MET A 1 -13.48 -29.93 1.76
CA MET A 1 -13.37 -28.75 0.87
C MET A 1 -12.54 -27.72 1.60
N ASN A 2 -11.23 -27.71 1.36
CA ASN A 2 -10.32 -26.70 1.92
C ASN A 2 -10.30 -25.52 0.95
N ASN A 3 -11.23 -24.57 1.11
CA ASN A 3 -11.19 -23.32 0.37
C ASN A 3 -10.18 -22.37 1.06
N PHE A 4 -8.89 -22.71 0.97
CA PHE A 4 -7.77 -21.85 1.37
C PHE A 4 -7.12 -21.15 0.15
N GLU A 5 -7.76 -21.23 -1.01
CA GLU A 5 -7.52 -20.38 -2.19
C GLU A 5 -8.46 -19.17 -1.99
N ASP A 6 -8.02 -17.99 -1.57
CA ASP A 6 -7.56 -16.94 -2.50
C ASP A 6 -7.05 -15.68 -1.74
N ILE A 7 -6.73 -15.78 -0.45
CA ILE A 7 -6.31 -14.59 0.35
C ILE A 7 -4.93 -14.03 -0.06
N ASN A 8 -4.24 -14.67 -1.00
CA ASN A 8 -2.90 -14.29 -1.48
C ASN A 8 -2.87 -13.54 -2.81
N GLU A 9 -3.99 -13.29 -3.51
CA GLU A 9 -3.94 -12.69 -4.85
C GLU A 9 -4.24 -11.18 -4.89
N PHE A 10 -4.75 -10.57 -3.82
CA PHE A 10 -5.01 -9.14 -3.84
C PHE A 10 -3.79 -8.32 -3.38
N ARG A 11 -2.89 -8.01 -4.32
CA ARG A 11 -1.83 -6.99 -4.15
C ARG A 11 -2.24 -5.71 -4.87
N PRO A 12 -2.55 -4.60 -4.18
CA PRO A 12 -2.94 -3.37 -4.85
C PRO A 12 -1.76 -2.82 -5.65
N SER A 13 -2.03 -2.25 -6.81
CA SER A 13 -1.00 -1.53 -7.56
C SER A 13 -0.63 -0.22 -6.88
N ILE A 14 0.57 0.28 -7.18
CA ILE A 14 0.98 1.63 -6.73
C ILE A 14 -0.03 2.69 -7.17
N ASN A 15 -0.62 2.55 -8.36
CA ASN A 15 -1.71 3.41 -8.86
C ASN A 15 -2.97 3.33 -8.00
N THR A 16 -3.34 2.12 -7.56
CA THR A 16 -4.49 1.91 -6.66
C THR A 16 -4.26 2.60 -5.33
N LEU A 17 -3.10 2.39 -4.73
CA LEU A 17 -2.71 3.04 -3.48
C LEU A 17 -2.69 4.57 -3.63
N ASN A 18 -2.19 5.09 -4.76
CA ASN A 18 -2.14 6.52 -5.01
C ASN A 18 -3.54 7.13 -5.14
N ARG A 19 -4.49 6.41 -5.74
CA ARG A 19 -5.90 6.82 -5.83
C ARG A 19 -6.61 6.79 -4.48
N VAL A 20 -6.33 5.80 -3.65
CA VAL A 20 -6.87 5.72 -2.28
C VAL A 20 -6.34 6.88 -1.44
N LEU A 21 -5.02 7.11 -1.51
CA LEU A 21 -4.33 8.19 -0.82
C LEU A 21 -4.81 9.56 -1.32
N ASN A 22 -5.08 9.71 -2.61
CA ASN A 22 -5.29 11.00 -3.27
C ASN A 22 -4.12 11.96 -2.97
N GLY A 23 -2.90 11.49 -3.22
CA GLY A 23 -1.68 12.19 -2.87
C GLY A 23 -0.49 11.69 -3.68
N THR A 24 0.68 11.65 -3.04
CA THR A 24 1.93 11.22 -3.66
C THR A 24 2.48 10.00 -2.95
N LEU A 25 2.89 9.00 -3.74
CA LEU A 25 3.65 7.85 -3.29
C LEU A 25 5.08 7.92 -3.84
N ASP A 26 6.06 7.90 -2.96
CA ASP A 26 7.45 7.70 -3.35
C ASP A 26 7.76 6.21 -3.36
N ASN A 27 8.16 5.72 -4.53
CA ASN A 27 8.72 4.38 -4.65
C ASN A 27 10.21 4.40 -4.23
N ARG A 28 10.57 3.61 -3.22
CA ARG A 28 11.95 3.37 -2.81
C ARG A 28 12.26 1.88 -2.96
N ASN A 29 13.55 1.53 -2.99
CA ASN A 29 14.00 0.17 -3.34
C ASN A 29 13.24 -0.96 -2.62
N ASP A 30 12.98 -0.83 -1.32
CA ASP A 30 12.36 -1.90 -0.51
C ASP A 30 10.95 -1.54 -0.02
N TYR A 31 10.48 -0.31 -0.25
CA TYR A 31 9.20 0.15 0.28
C TYR A 31 8.64 1.35 -0.50
N VAL A 32 7.32 1.48 -0.47
CA VAL A 32 6.60 2.66 -0.93
C VAL A 32 6.29 3.55 0.27
N VAL A 33 6.51 4.85 0.15
CA VAL A 33 6.19 5.84 1.19
C VAL A 33 5.04 6.74 0.74
N ALA A 34 4.01 6.84 1.56
CA ALA A 34 3.01 7.89 1.48
C ALA A 34 3.29 8.97 2.53
N TYR A 35 3.39 10.23 2.15
CA TYR A 35 3.61 11.36 3.08
C TYR A 35 2.73 12.58 2.76
N ASP A 36 1.97 12.55 1.67
CA ASP A 36 1.06 13.60 1.26
C ASP A 36 -0.29 13.00 0.82
N GLY A 37 -1.38 13.71 1.07
CA GLY A 37 -2.75 13.23 0.85
C GLY A 37 -3.43 12.66 2.09
N ASN A 38 -4.41 11.78 1.87
CA ASN A 38 -5.28 11.24 2.90
C ASN A 38 -4.72 9.94 3.52
N LEU A 39 -3.69 10.10 4.37
CA LEU A 39 -3.07 8.97 5.09
C LEU A 39 -4.06 8.14 5.91
N PRO A 40 -5.05 8.71 6.64
CA PRO A 40 -6.04 7.91 7.35
C PRO A 40 -6.86 6.98 6.45
N ARG A 41 -7.24 7.46 5.25
CA ARG A 41 -7.95 6.64 4.26
C ARG A 41 -7.06 5.54 3.69
N LEU A 42 -5.80 5.84 3.41
CA LEU A 42 -4.82 4.85 2.99
C LEU A 42 -4.61 3.78 4.08
N ALA A 43 -4.41 4.18 5.34
CA ALA A 43 -4.26 3.24 6.45
C ALA A 43 -5.50 2.35 6.61
N ASN A 44 -6.70 2.91 6.55
CA ASN A 44 -7.93 2.12 6.64
C ASN A 44 -8.04 1.09 5.51
N TYR A 45 -7.68 1.48 4.28
CA TYR A 45 -7.62 0.56 3.15
C TYR A 45 -6.61 -0.58 3.38
N LEU A 46 -5.39 -0.26 3.83
CA LEU A 46 -4.36 -1.27 4.11
C LEU A 46 -4.82 -2.25 5.20
N ILE A 47 -5.49 -1.75 6.26
CA ILE A 47 -6.09 -2.58 7.30
C ILE A 47 -7.19 -3.50 6.73
N GLN A 48 -8.11 -2.95 5.94
CA GLN A 48 -9.22 -3.73 5.33
C GLN A 48 -8.73 -4.86 4.42
N HIS A 49 -7.56 -4.68 3.80
CA HIS A 49 -6.97 -5.64 2.89
C HIS A 49 -5.84 -6.48 3.51
N ASN A 50 -5.64 -6.41 4.84
CA ASN A 50 -4.58 -7.12 5.56
C ASN A 50 -3.17 -6.88 5.00
N ILE A 51 -2.89 -5.68 4.50
CA ILE A 51 -1.60 -5.29 3.96
C ILE A 51 -0.76 -4.71 5.11
N PRO A 52 0.45 -5.24 5.39
CA PRO A 52 1.29 -4.69 6.43
C PRO A 52 1.80 -3.30 6.04
N PHE A 53 1.86 -2.41 7.02
CA PHE A 53 2.40 -1.06 6.86
C PHE A 53 2.91 -0.53 8.20
N GLU A 54 3.76 0.48 8.13
CA GLU A 54 4.33 1.15 9.29
C GLU A 54 4.04 2.65 9.25
N PHE A 55 3.64 3.22 10.38
CA PHE A 55 3.63 4.66 10.53
C PHE A 55 5.04 5.18 10.84
N VAL A 56 5.53 6.11 10.03
CA VAL A 56 6.83 6.76 10.20
C VAL A 56 6.62 8.22 10.57
N THR A 57 7.69 8.87 11.07
CA THR A 57 7.70 10.29 11.44
C THR A 57 6.52 10.70 12.34
N LYS A 58 6.17 9.83 13.29
CA LYS A 58 5.04 10.00 14.23
C LYS A 58 3.67 10.10 13.55
N GLY A 59 3.42 9.28 12.52
CA GLY A 59 2.12 9.19 11.84
C GLY A 59 1.95 10.17 10.68
N ARG A 60 3.04 10.82 10.25
CA ARG A 60 3.06 11.70 9.07
C ARG A 60 3.43 10.98 7.79
N GLU A 61 3.87 9.74 7.90
CA GLU A 61 4.22 8.86 6.80
C GLU A 61 3.61 7.48 7.00
N ILE A 62 3.24 6.83 5.91
CA ILE A 62 2.93 5.40 5.86
C ILE A 62 3.96 4.73 4.96
N LYS A 63 4.69 3.76 5.49
CA LYS A 63 5.56 2.87 4.71
C LYS A 63 4.85 1.57 4.44
N ILE A 64 4.88 1.13 3.18
CA ILE A 64 4.28 -0.11 2.71
C ILE A 64 5.40 -0.94 2.09
N PRO A 65 5.63 -2.19 2.52
CA PRO A 65 6.64 -3.05 1.91
C PRO A 65 6.37 -3.25 0.42
N ILE A 66 7.40 -3.15 -0.41
CA ILE A 66 7.24 -3.15 -1.87
C ILE A 66 6.69 -4.48 -2.39
N GLU A 67 6.97 -5.59 -1.70
CA GLU A 67 6.46 -6.92 -2.03
C GLU A 67 4.93 -7.04 -1.92
N MET A 68 4.31 -6.14 -1.15
CA MET A 68 2.86 -6.05 -0.97
C MET A 68 2.18 -5.17 -2.02
N VAL A 69 2.96 -4.49 -2.86
CA VAL A 69 2.48 -3.52 -3.85
C VAL A 69 2.85 -3.98 -5.25
N HIS A 70 1.89 -4.01 -6.17
CA HIS A 70 2.19 -4.26 -7.57
C HIS A 70 2.71 -2.99 -8.24
N ILE A 71 3.96 -3.01 -8.72
CA ILE A 71 4.53 -1.93 -9.53
C ILE A 71 4.40 -2.34 -10.99
N GLU A 72 3.43 -1.74 -11.67
CA GLU A 72 3.28 -1.89 -13.11
C GLU A 72 4.53 -1.31 -13.78
N LYS A 73 5.34 -2.15 -14.42
CA LYS A 73 6.42 -1.65 -15.29
C LYS A 73 5.75 -1.06 -16.51
N THR A 74 5.82 0.26 -16.67
CA THR A 74 5.64 0.87 -17.99
C THR A 74 6.82 0.44 -18.84
N GLU A 75 6.57 -0.49 -19.76
CA GLU A 75 7.45 -0.78 -20.90
C GLU A 75 7.64 0.46 -21.79
#